data_AF-A0A814R1C1-F1
#
_entry.id   AF-A0A814R1C1-F1
#
_cell.length_a   1.000
_cell.length_b   1.000
_cell.length_c   1.000
_cell.angle_alpha   90.00
_cell.angle_beta   90.00
_cell.angle_gamma   90.00
#
_symmetry.space_group_name_H-M   'P 1'
#
loop_
_entity.id
_entity.type
_entity.pdbx_description
1 polymer ?
#
loop_
_entity_poly.entity_id
_entity_poly.type
_entity_poly.pdbx_seq_one_letter_code
_entity_poly.pdbx_strand_id
1 'polypeptide(L)'
;MDVQVKTRQDNLPMKNRLHTILLSILVSIVTITFILVAVTLSVVSYQKKKENESIMATTSTSVVIKHLVDTVNSTQLMFHLAQLQTIADQNGGTRSLGSAGFQATVDYIEAQLKSKTDFRVFKEEFMVPTSLKREPMLVSTISGVEKNYKYDIDF
;
A
#
# COMPACT_ATOMS: atom_id res chain seq x y z
N MET A 1 54.64 25.69 84.90
CA MET A 1 54.34 24.29 84.50
C MET A 1 53.46 24.37 83.27
N ASP A 2 54.07 24.25 82.08
CA ASP A 2 53.42 24.41 80.78
C ASP A 2 52.83 23.08 80.31
N VAL A 3 51.56 23.07 79.92
CA VAL A 3 50.87 21.91 79.34
C VAL A 3 50.71 22.15 77.85
N GLN A 4 51.51 21.45 77.04
CA GLN A 4 51.38 21.43 75.59
C GLN A 4 50.32 20.40 75.17
N VAL A 5 49.20 20.88 74.63
CA VAL A 5 48.17 20.05 73.99
C VAL A 5 48.58 19.78 72.54
N LYS A 6 48.96 18.54 72.24
CA LYS A 6 49.25 18.07 70.88
C LYS A 6 47.95 17.59 70.22
N THR A 7 47.42 18.36 69.26
CA THR A 7 46.36 17.91 68.36
C THR A 7 46.87 16.78 67.44
N ARG A 8 46.17 15.64 67.45
CA ARG A 8 46.44 14.47 66.59
C ARG A 8 45.70 14.68 65.26
N GLN A 9 46.43 14.87 64.16
CA GLN A 9 45.89 14.79 62.80
C GLN A 9 45.77 13.31 62.40
N ASP A 10 44.55 12.87 62.10
CA ASP A 10 44.26 11.52 61.62
C ASP A 10 44.67 11.38 60.15
N ASN A 11 45.91 10.95 59.93
CA ASN A 11 46.46 10.68 58.61
C ASN A 11 46.27 9.20 58.27
N LEU A 12 45.19 8.85 57.55
CA LEU A 12 45.06 7.52 56.95
C LEU A 12 46.08 7.35 55.80
N PRO A 13 46.70 6.16 55.63
CA PRO A 13 47.80 5.96 54.69
C PRO A 13 47.33 6.13 53.23
N MET A 14 47.97 7.07 52.53
CA MET A 14 47.68 7.53 51.15
C MET A 14 47.65 6.41 50.09
N LYS A 15 48.29 5.27 50.34
CA LYS A 15 48.43 4.14 49.39
C LYS A 15 47.11 3.39 49.11
N ASN A 16 46.19 3.32 50.07
CA ASN A 16 44.92 2.61 49.88
C ASN A 16 43.89 3.44 49.09
N ARG A 17 44.03 4.77 49.09
CA ARG A 17 43.17 5.70 48.35
C ARG A 17 43.40 5.63 46.83
N LEU A 18 44.66 5.41 46.41
CA LEU A 18 45.02 5.26 45.00
C LEU A 18 44.45 3.96 44.40
N HIS A 19 44.54 2.84 45.10
CA HIS A 19 43.98 1.57 44.62
C HIS A 19 42.45 1.59 44.51
N THR A 20 41.74 2.27 45.40
CA THR A 20 40.28 2.43 45.30
C THR A 20 39.85 3.29 44.12
N ILE A 21 40.63 4.32 43.76
CA ILE A 21 40.37 5.17 42.59
C ILE A 21 40.65 4.41 41.29
N LEU A 22 41.73 3.62 41.24
CA LEU A 22 42.04 2.77 40.09
C LEU A 22 40.98 1.69 39.85
N LEU A 23 40.47 1.06 40.92
CA LEU A 23 39.40 0.07 40.82
C LEU A 23 38.08 0.69 40.35
N SER A 24 37.73 1.90 40.82
CA SER A 24 36.51 2.59 40.39
C SER A 24 36.56 3.02 38.92
N ILE A 25 37.73 3.47 38.44
CA ILE A 25 37.94 3.77 37.01
C ILE A 25 37.77 2.50 36.16
N LEU A 26 38.37 1.38 36.56
CA LEU A 26 38.24 0.12 35.84
C LEU A 26 36.78 -0.36 35.75
N VAL A 27 36.03 -0.27 36.85
CA VAL A 27 34.59 -0.61 36.88
C VAL A 27 33.79 0.33 35.97
N SER A 28 34.09 1.65 35.98
CA SER A 28 33.40 2.61 35.12
C SER A 28 33.64 2.38 33.62
N ILE A 29 34.84 1.92 33.23
CA ILE A 29 35.15 1.60 31.84
C ILE A 29 34.35 0.37 31.39
N VAL A 30 34.26 -0.66 32.25
CA VAL A 30 33.49 -1.89 31.96
C VAL A 30 31.98 -1.61 31.84
N THR A 31 31.44 -0.72 32.66
CA THR A 31 30.00 -0.36 32.55
C THR A 31 29.72 0.45 31.29
N ILE A 32 30.62 1.38 30.92
CA ILE A 32 30.49 2.16 29.68
C ILE A 32 30.56 1.26 28.44
N THR A 33 31.48 0.29 28.39
CA THR A 33 31.58 -0.62 27.25
C THR A 33 30.36 -1.53 27.12
N PHE A 34 29.81 -2.01 28.23
CA PHE A 34 28.58 -2.80 28.24
C PHE A 34 27.37 -2.02 27.70
N ILE A 35 27.23 -0.76 28.09
CA ILE A 35 26.15 0.12 27.58
C ILE A 35 26.32 0.35 26.07
N LEU A 36 27.55 0.60 25.60
CA LEU A 36 27.81 0.84 24.19
C LEU A 36 27.44 -0.38 23.32
N VAL A 37 27.74 -1.59 23.79
CA VAL A 37 27.39 -2.85 23.12
C VAL A 37 25.88 -3.08 23.10
N ALA A 38 25.17 -2.79 24.20
CA ALA A 38 23.72 -2.91 24.24
C ALA A 38 23.05 -1.97 23.23
N VAL A 39 23.50 -0.72 23.14
CA VAL A 39 22.96 0.26 22.19
C VAL A 39 23.21 -0.17 20.74
N THR A 40 24.40 -0.65 20.39
CA THR A 40 24.69 -1.10 19.02
C THR A 40 23.86 -2.32 18.63
N LEU A 41 23.67 -3.29 19.52
CA LEU A 41 22.79 -4.44 19.31
C LEU A 41 21.32 -4.02 19.16
N SER A 42 20.85 -3.05 19.95
CA SER A 42 19.50 -2.49 19.83
C SER A 42 19.28 -1.80 18.49
N VAL A 43 20.26 -1.04 17.99
CA VAL A 43 20.16 -0.37 16.69
C VAL A 43 20.15 -1.39 15.53
N VAL A 44 21.02 -2.40 15.56
CA VAL A 44 21.09 -3.43 14.51
C VAL A 44 19.83 -4.28 14.48
N SER A 45 19.31 -4.68 15.65
CA SER A 45 18.04 -5.43 15.74
C SER A 45 16.85 -4.60 15.27
N TYR A 46 16.83 -3.30 15.56
CA TYR A 46 15.80 -2.38 15.07
C TYR A 46 15.85 -2.22 13.54
N GLN A 47 17.05 -2.10 12.94
CA GLN A 47 17.20 -2.02 11.47
C GLN A 47 16.72 -3.29 10.77
N LYS A 48 17.10 -4.47 11.30
CA LYS A 48 16.68 -5.77 10.77
C LYS A 48 15.16 -5.96 10.79
N LYS A 49 14.47 -5.42 11.79
CA LYS A 49 13.00 -5.43 11.85
C LYS A 49 12.37 -4.59 10.74
N LYS A 50 12.91 -3.40 10.48
CA LYS A 50 12.39 -2.45 9.49
C LYS A 50 12.57 -2.93 8.03
N GLU A 51 13.67 -3.61 7.73
CA GLU A 51 13.93 -4.19 6.41
C GLU A 51 12.97 -5.36 6.09
N ASN A 52 12.77 -6.26 7.04
CA ASN A 52 11.86 -7.40 6.87
C ASN A 52 10.39 -6.99 6.65
N GLU A 53 9.91 -5.95 7.32
CA GLU A 53 8.56 -5.41 7.11
C GLU A 53 8.37 -4.87 5.68
N SER A 54 9.40 -4.25 5.10
CA SER A 54 9.35 -3.70 3.73
C SER A 54 9.35 -4.78 2.63
N ILE A 55 10.11 -5.86 2.83
CA ILE A 55 10.19 -6.99 1.89
C ILE A 55 8.86 -7.78 1.89
N MET A 56 8.25 -7.94 3.07
CA MET A 56 6.94 -8.60 3.19
C MET A 56 5.83 -7.80 2.50
N ALA A 57 5.77 -6.48 2.70
CA ALA A 57 4.77 -5.62 2.05
C ALA A 57 4.88 -5.67 0.51
N THR A 58 6.09 -5.57 -0.03
CA THR A 58 6.32 -5.56 -1.49
C THR A 58 6.05 -6.92 -2.13
N THR A 59 6.41 -8.02 -1.43
CA THR A 59 6.13 -9.38 -1.88
C THR A 59 4.63 -9.66 -1.86
N SER A 60 3.91 -9.26 -0.81
CA SER A 60 2.46 -9.40 -0.73
C SER A 60 1.74 -8.61 -1.83
N THR A 61 2.16 -7.38 -2.15
CA THR A 61 1.56 -6.60 -3.25
C THR A 61 1.79 -7.27 -4.61
N SER A 62 3.00 -7.74 -4.91
CA SER A 62 3.31 -8.44 -6.16
C SER A 62 2.50 -9.73 -6.34
N VAL A 63 2.36 -10.52 -5.26
CA VAL A 63 1.56 -11.75 -5.25
C VAL A 63 0.07 -11.44 -5.45
N VAL A 64 -0.46 -10.39 -4.81
CA VAL A 64 -1.85 -9.97 -4.98
C VAL A 64 -2.12 -9.51 -6.42
N ILE A 65 -1.22 -8.72 -7.03
CA ILE A 65 -1.36 -8.27 -8.42
C ILE A 65 -1.32 -9.46 -9.38
N LYS A 66 -0.36 -10.38 -9.20
CA LYS A 66 -0.27 -11.59 -10.02
C LYS A 66 -1.54 -12.43 -9.93
N HIS A 67 -2.02 -12.67 -8.71
CA HIS A 67 -3.25 -13.41 -8.48
C HIS A 67 -4.46 -12.71 -9.14
N LEU A 68 -4.57 -11.38 -9.07
CA LEU A 68 -5.64 -10.63 -9.73
C LEU A 68 -5.59 -10.81 -11.25
N VAL A 69 -4.41 -10.69 -11.87
CA VAL A 69 -4.26 -10.88 -13.32
C VAL A 69 -4.63 -12.32 -13.72
N ASP A 70 -4.18 -13.30 -12.96
CA ASP A 70 -4.47 -14.71 -13.22
C ASP A 70 -5.97 -15.06 -13.07
N THR A 71 -6.73 -14.27 -12.28
CA THR A 71 -8.19 -14.43 -12.16
C THR A 71 -8.99 -13.85 -13.32
N VAL A 72 -8.40 -12.98 -14.16
CA VAL A 72 -9.09 -12.44 -15.34
C VAL A 72 -9.17 -13.53 -16.41
N ASN A 73 -10.37 -14.01 -16.68
CA ASN A 73 -10.60 -15.15 -17.56
C ASN A 73 -11.22 -14.72 -18.91
N SER A 74 -10.48 -14.93 -20.00
CA SER A 74 -10.92 -14.56 -21.36
C SER A 74 -12.19 -15.32 -21.81
N THR A 75 -12.35 -16.57 -21.41
CA THR A 75 -13.55 -17.36 -21.72
C THR A 75 -14.79 -16.77 -21.05
N GLN A 76 -14.67 -16.33 -19.79
CA GLN A 76 -15.78 -15.67 -19.08
C GLN A 76 -16.10 -14.30 -19.70
N LEU A 77 -15.08 -13.54 -20.12
CA LEU A 77 -15.28 -12.29 -20.86
C LEU A 77 -16.11 -12.53 -22.13
N MET A 78 -15.73 -13.53 -22.93
CA MET A 78 -16.44 -13.87 -24.16
C MET A 78 -17.86 -14.38 -23.90
N PHE A 79 -18.06 -15.12 -22.80
CA PHE A 79 -19.41 -15.51 -22.38
C PHE A 79 -20.29 -14.28 -22.11
N HIS A 80 -19.82 -13.30 -21.34
CA HIS A 80 -20.58 -12.08 -21.07
C HIS A 80 -20.86 -11.28 -22.36
N LEU A 81 -19.89 -11.19 -23.27
CA LEU A 81 -20.09 -10.54 -24.57
C LEU A 81 -21.21 -11.20 -25.38
N ALA A 82 -21.22 -12.55 -25.43
CA ALA A 82 -22.27 -13.30 -26.12
C ALA A 82 -23.66 -13.08 -25.49
N GLN A 83 -23.75 -12.98 -24.16
CA GLN A 83 -25.00 -12.67 -23.46
C GLN A 83 -25.50 -11.26 -23.79
N LEU A 84 -24.60 -10.28 -23.81
CA LEU A 84 -24.95 -8.91 -24.22
C LEU A 84 -25.40 -8.83 -25.69
N GLN A 85 -24.80 -9.65 -26.56
CA GLN A 85 -25.28 -9.75 -27.94
C GLN A 85 -26.67 -10.38 -28.02
N THR A 86 -26.91 -11.46 -27.28
CA THR A 86 -28.23 -12.09 -27.18
C THR A 86 -29.31 -11.11 -26.71
N ILE A 87 -28.99 -10.28 -25.71
CA ILE A 87 -29.89 -9.22 -25.24
C ILE A 87 -30.19 -8.23 -26.36
N ALA A 88 -29.20 -7.82 -27.15
CA ALA A 88 -29.43 -6.94 -28.29
C ALA A 88 -30.37 -7.61 -29.31
N ASP A 89 -30.08 -8.85 -29.71
CA ASP A 89 -30.82 -9.58 -30.72
C ASP A 89 -32.29 -9.78 -30.32
N GLN A 90 -32.55 -10.06 -29.04
CA GLN A 90 -33.90 -10.20 -28.49
C GLN A 90 -34.67 -8.89 -28.38
N ASN A 91 -33.99 -7.74 -28.42
CA ASN A 91 -34.58 -6.41 -28.20
C ASN A 91 -34.42 -5.49 -29.42
N GLY A 92 -34.67 -6.02 -30.62
CA GLY A 92 -34.66 -5.23 -31.86
C GLY A 92 -33.26 -4.91 -32.38
N GLY A 93 -32.27 -5.72 -32.02
CA GLY A 93 -30.88 -5.59 -32.49
C GLY A 93 -30.10 -4.45 -31.84
N THR A 94 -30.57 -3.89 -30.72
CA THR A 94 -29.93 -2.70 -30.12
C THR A 94 -29.97 -2.69 -28.59
N ARG A 95 -28.89 -2.19 -27.99
CA ARG A 95 -28.79 -1.85 -26.55
C ARG A 95 -28.61 -0.35 -26.32
N SER A 96 -29.02 0.46 -27.31
CA SER A 96 -28.88 1.92 -27.27
C SER A 96 -29.71 2.51 -26.14
N LEU A 97 -29.25 3.64 -25.57
CA LEU A 97 -29.94 4.36 -24.51
C LEU A 97 -31.43 4.58 -24.82
N GLY A 98 -32.28 4.31 -23.84
CA GLY A 98 -33.74 4.44 -23.97
C GLY A 98 -34.44 3.29 -24.68
N SER A 99 -33.70 2.27 -25.16
CA SER A 99 -34.31 1.06 -25.73
C SER A 99 -34.64 0.01 -24.65
N ALA A 100 -35.50 -0.95 -25.00
CA ALA A 100 -35.74 -2.13 -24.15
C ALA A 100 -34.45 -2.95 -23.91
N GLY A 101 -33.57 -3.05 -24.91
CA GLY A 101 -32.28 -3.73 -24.78
C GLY A 101 -31.31 -3.03 -23.83
N PHE A 102 -31.39 -1.71 -23.69
CA PHE A 102 -30.64 -0.98 -22.66
C PHE A 102 -31.10 -1.40 -21.26
N GLN A 103 -32.40 -1.39 -20.99
CA GLN A 103 -32.93 -1.78 -19.68
C GLN A 103 -32.58 -3.24 -19.35
N ALA A 104 -32.76 -4.16 -20.30
CA ALA A 104 -32.39 -5.56 -20.14
C ALA A 104 -30.89 -5.76 -19.86
N THR A 105 -30.04 -4.90 -20.43
CA THR A 105 -28.59 -4.90 -20.14
C THR A 105 -28.29 -4.47 -18.72
N VAL A 106 -28.95 -3.41 -18.24
CA VAL A 106 -28.81 -2.93 -16.86
C VAL A 106 -29.19 -4.04 -15.87
N ASP A 107 -30.34 -4.69 -16.12
CA ASP A 107 -30.84 -5.76 -15.26
C ASP A 107 -29.91 -6.99 -15.27
N TYR A 108 -29.35 -7.34 -16.44
CA TYR A 108 -28.37 -8.42 -16.56
C TYR A 108 -27.11 -8.14 -15.73
N ILE A 109 -26.53 -6.94 -15.86
CA ILE A 109 -25.30 -6.57 -15.13
C ILE A 109 -25.57 -6.57 -13.62
N GLU A 110 -26.68 -5.97 -13.20
CA GLU A 110 -27.08 -5.94 -11.79
C GLU A 110 -27.24 -7.36 -11.22
N ALA A 111 -27.88 -8.27 -11.97
CA ALA A 111 -28.04 -9.66 -11.57
C ALA A 111 -26.69 -10.40 -11.47
N GLN A 112 -25.76 -10.20 -12.40
CA GLN A 112 -24.44 -10.81 -12.32
C GLN A 112 -23.67 -10.32 -11.10
N LEU A 113 -23.65 -9.00 -10.85
CA LEU A 113 -22.95 -8.43 -9.70
C LEU A 113 -23.53 -8.95 -8.38
N LYS A 114 -24.85 -8.94 -8.21
CA LYS A 114 -25.50 -9.41 -6.97
C LYS A 114 -25.39 -10.91 -6.75
N SER A 115 -25.38 -11.72 -7.82
CA SER A 115 -25.38 -13.19 -7.69
C SER A 115 -24.00 -13.82 -7.60
N LYS A 116 -22.96 -13.12 -8.07
CA LYS A 116 -21.59 -13.66 -8.15
C LYS A 116 -20.61 -13.01 -7.18
N THR A 117 -21.00 -11.92 -6.52
CA THR A 117 -20.13 -11.15 -5.64
C THR A 117 -20.89 -10.68 -4.40
N ASP A 118 -20.15 -10.23 -3.39
CA ASP A 118 -20.71 -9.58 -2.20
C ASP A 118 -20.82 -8.05 -2.35
N PHE A 119 -20.87 -7.55 -3.60
CA PHE A 119 -20.93 -6.12 -3.86
C PHE A 119 -22.28 -5.52 -3.47
N ARG A 120 -22.22 -4.32 -2.89
CA ARG A 120 -23.39 -3.45 -2.72
C ARG A 120 -23.60 -2.70 -4.03
N VAL A 121 -24.67 -3.03 -4.74
CA VAL A 121 -24.97 -2.49 -6.07
C VAL A 121 -25.97 -1.33 -5.95
N PHE A 122 -25.66 -0.21 -6.58
CA PHE A 122 -26.53 0.98 -6.68
C PHE A 122 -26.67 1.36 -8.15
N LYS A 123 -27.84 1.91 -8.52
CA LYS A 123 -28.11 2.48 -9.84
C LYS A 123 -28.37 3.96 -9.69
N GLU A 124 -27.68 4.76 -10.48
CA GLU A 124 -27.87 6.20 -10.55
C GLU A 124 -28.29 6.55 -11.97
N GLU A 125 -29.47 7.13 -12.10
CA GLU A 125 -29.96 7.64 -13.38
C GLU A 125 -29.44 9.07 -13.59
N PHE A 126 -29.01 9.36 -14.82
CA PHE A 126 -28.59 10.70 -15.20
C PHE A 126 -29.12 11.04 -16.59
N MET A 127 -29.31 12.33 -16.84
CA MET A 127 -29.77 12.81 -18.14
C MET A 127 -28.62 12.89 -19.13
N VAL A 128 -28.82 12.29 -20.30
CA VAL A 128 -27.89 12.44 -21.43
C VAL A 128 -28.47 13.49 -22.39
N PRO A 129 -27.75 14.59 -22.69
CA PRO A 129 -28.18 15.53 -23.71
C PRO A 129 -28.22 14.81 -25.07
N THR A 130 -29.37 14.84 -25.73
CA THR A 130 -29.66 14.05 -26.95
C THR A 130 -28.98 14.57 -28.22
N SER A 131 -28.10 15.58 -28.11
CA SER A 131 -27.30 16.09 -29.23
C SER A 131 -26.07 15.22 -29.48
N LEU A 132 -26.27 13.97 -29.85
CA LEU A 132 -25.18 13.13 -30.35
C LEU A 132 -24.93 13.50 -31.82
N LYS A 133 -23.76 14.09 -32.11
CA LYS A 133 -23.27 14.21 -33.48
C LYS A 133 -23.19 12.79 -34.06
N ARG A 134 -23.75 12.57 -35.25
CA ARG A 134 -23.78 11.25 -35.93
C ARG A 134 -22.40 10.69 -36.29
N GLU A 135 -21.34 11.45 -36.09
CA GLU A 135 -19.98 11.01 -36.35
C GLU A 135 -19.34 10.55 -35.04
N PRO A 136 -18.95 9.26 -34.90
CA PRO A 136 -18.19 8.83 -33.74
C PRO A 136 -16.86 9.60 -33.72
N MET A 137 -16.70 10.51 -32.76
CA MET A 137 -15.44 11.14 -32.46
C MET A 137 -14.71 10.30 -31.43
N LEU A 138 -13.69 9.58 -31.85
CA LEU A 138 -12.71 9.01 -30.94
C LEU A 138 -11.65 10.09 -30.69
N VAL A 139 -11.42 10.42 -29.42
CA VAL A 139 -10.43 11.41 -29.01
C VAL A 139 -9.47 10.73 -28.03
N SER A 140 -8.17 10.76 -28.30
CA SER A 140 -7.14 10.32 -27.34
C SER A 140 -6.36 11.52 -26.84
N THR A 141 -5.98 11.51 -25.56
CA THR A 141 -5.10 12.52 -24.98
C THR A 141 -3.90 11.82 -24.37
N ILE A 142 -2.72 12.01 -24.97
CA ILE A 142 -1.46 11.43 -24.50
C ILE A 142 -0.51 12.59 -24.19
N SER A 143 -0.09 12.71 -22.93
CA SER A 143 0.80 13.79 -22.47
C SER A 143 0.27 15.20 -22.77
N GLY A 144 -1.05 15.39 -22.74
CA GLY A 144 -1.70 16.67 -23.05
C GLY A 144 -1.86 16.96 -24.54
N VAL A 145 -1.42 16.04 -25.42
CA VAL A 145 -1.66 16.13 -26.86
C VAL A 145 -2.95 15.40 -27.18
N GLU A 146 -3.95 16.14 -27.66
CA GLU A 146 -5.21 15.60 -28.15
C GLU A 146 -5.07 15.14 -29.60
N LYS A 147 -5.49 13.92 -29.91
CA LYS A 147 -5.66 13.41 -31.26
C LYS A 147 -7.11 13.00 -31.49
N ASN A 148 -7.72 13.61 -32.50
CA ASN A 148 -9.04 13.27 -33.00
C ASN A 148 -8.91 12.21 -34.10
N TYR A 149 -9.61 11.09 -33.96
CA TYR A 149 -9.63 9.98 -34.91
C TYR A 149 -10.97 9.93 -35.64
N LYS A 150 -10.91 9.67 -36.94
CA LYS A 150 -12.07 9.41 -37.79
C LYS A 150 -12.14 7.93 -38.11
N TYR A 151 -13.30 7.33 -37.87
CA TYR A 151 -13.52 5.89 -38.05
C TYR A 151 -13.15 5.39 -39.46
N ASP A 152 -13.46 6.17 -40.51
CA ASP A 152 -13.20 5.78 -41.91
C ASP A 152 -11.76 6.05 -42.40
N ILE A 153 -10.93 6.76 -41.62
CA ILE A 153 -9.59 7.20 -42.04
C ILE A 153 -8.49 6.57 -41.18
N ASP A 154 -8.72 6.48 -39.87
CA ASP A 154 -7.71 6.06 -38.91
C ASP A 154 -7.78 4.57 -38.53
N PHE A 155 -8.80 3.83 -39.01
CA PHE A 155 -9.03 2.39 -38.78
C PHE A 155 -9.44 1.70 -40.07
#